data_AF-A0A1A8WP62-F1
#
_entry.id   AF-A0A1A8WP62-F1
#
_cell.length_a   1.000
_cell.length_b   1.000
_cell.length_c   1.000
_cell.angle_alpha   90.00
_cell.angle_beta   90.00
_cell.angle_gamma   90.00
#
_symmetry.space_group_name_H-M   'P 1'
#
loop_
_entity.id
_entity.type
_entity.pdbx_description
1 polymer ?
#
loop_
_entity_poly.entity_id
_entity_poly.type
_entity_poly.pdbx_seq_one_letter_code
_entity_poly.pdbx_strand_id
1 'polypeptide(L)'
;MELLNQCKNDEWELNKSNFLEICLEKFIEHNKIYDNLEKSELVSQNTLVKNQKAEVKFLWDKWAGIYAHIWENFKRGNIFKRLQYEWKEHEKAYFDKIQEENSSLNGNEKISYIQIKKDIWRRWITKQTKLIEQYKEEQWFKSLLEDLDNTSYELKKKDMKDDIFPLNTEDLDHKKNNEKLYKRDQHIFIMKVFIQILMMVIEECIKEESSGKAEKVLDKLIDKLNKEKSLKIKSKSIQQQNMNHMEYNEM
;
A
#
# COMPACT_ATOMS: atom_id res chain seq x y z
N MET A 1 18.80 -11.14 7.20
CA MET A 1 17.44 -11.35 6.65
C MET A 1 16.48 -10.31 7.19
N GLU A 2 16.50 -10.05 8.51
CA GLU A 2 15.88 -8.85 9.12
C GLU A 2 16.33 -7.56 8.44
N LEU A 3 17.64 -7.39 8.16
CA LEU A 3 18.16 -6.19 7.48
C LEU A 3 17.57 -5.94 6.08
N LEU A 4 17.21 -6.99 5.31
CA LEU A 4 16.65 -6.83 3.96
C LEU A 4 15.14 -6.51 3.99
N ASN A 5 14.44 -7.02 5.00
CA ASN A 5 13.04 -6.70 5.27
C ASN A 5 12.89 -5.32 5.89
N GLN A 6 13.77 -4.95 6.84
CA GLN A 6 13.88 -3.59 7.36
C GLN A 6 14.12 -2.61 6.22
N CYS A 7 15.13 -2.84 5.37
CA CYS A 7 15.47 -1.90 4.30
C CYS A 7 14.32 -1.63 3.30
N LYS A 8 13.46 -2.62 3.00
CA LYS A 8 12.27 -2.41 2.15
C LYS A 8 11.09 -1.77 2.88
N ASN A 9 10.91 -2.09 4.16
CA ASN A 9 9.88 -1.46 4.98
C ASN A 9 10.25 0.02 5.22
N ASP A 10 11.54 0.30 5.40
CA ASP A 10 12.11 1.64 5.47
C ASP A 10 11.96 2.38 4.13
N GLU A 11 12.21 1.70 3.00
CA GLU A 11 11.98 2.27 1.65
C GLU A 11 10.49 2.56 1.38
N TRP A 12 9.57 1.71 1.86
CA TRP A 12 8.14 1.97 1.83
C TRP A 12 7.77 3.17 2.68
N GLU A 13 8.20 3.23 3.95
CA GLU A 13 7.89 4.34 4.85
C GLU A 13 8.40 5.70 4.32
N LEU A 14 9.56 5.69 3.65
CA LEU A 14 10.11 6.86 2.96
C LEU A 14 9.29 7.28 1.73
N ASN A 15 8.59 6.34 1.09
CA ASN A 15 7.83 6.59 -0.14
C ASN A 15 6.32 6.63 0.05
N LYS A 16 5.77 6.21 1.19
CA LYS A 16 4.34 6.12 1.50
C LYS A 16 3.61 7.42 1.18
N SER A 17 4.22 8.56 1.50
CA SER A 17 3.70 9.90 1.21
C SER A 17 3.52 10.15 -0.30
N ASN A 18 4.42 9.65 -1.14
CA ASN A 18 4.31 9.78 -2.60
C ASN A 18 3.18 8.93 -3.18
N PHE A 19 2.94 7.73 -2.62
CA PHE A 19 1.82 6.88 -3.03
C PHE A 19 0.47 7.49 -2.64
N LEU A 20 0.40 8.07 -1.44
CA LEU A 20 -0.76 8.82 -0.97
C LEU A 20 -1.00 10.07 -1.82
N GLU A 21 0.05 10.80 -2.18
CA GLU A 21 -0.04 11.96 -3.09
C GLU A 21 -0.63 11.59 -4.45
N ILE A 22 -0.19 10.47 -5.04
CA ILE A 22 -0.76 9.97 -6.30
C ILE A 22 -2.26 9.67 -6.16
N CYS A 23 -2.67 9.08 -5.04
CA CYS A 23 -4.09 8.86 -4.75
C CYS A 23 -4.85 10.18 -4.70
N LEU A 24 -4.39 11.13 -3.88
CA LEU A 24 -5.04 12.43 -3.71
C LEU A 24 -5.14 13.19 -5.05
N GLU A 25 -4.05 13.26 -5.81
CA GLU A 25 -4.03 13.91 -7.12
C GLU A 25 -5.09 13.32 -8.06
N LYS A 26 -5.14 11.99 -8.18
CA LYS A 26 -6.05 11.31 -9.11
C LYS A 26 -7.51 11.38 -8.70
N PHE A 27 -7.79 11.28 -7.40
CA PHE A 27 -9.14 11.45 -6.89
C PHE A 27 -9.62 12.90 -7.04
N ILE A 28 -8.74 13.89 -6.84
CA ILE A 28 -9.08 15.30 -7.09
C ILE A 28 -9.32 15.55 -8.58
N GLU A 29 -8.50 14.98 -9.48
CA GLU A 29 -8.73 15.05 -10.93
C GLU A 29 -10.08 14.45 -11.33
N HIS A 30 -10.42 13.27 -10.79
CA HIS A 30 -11.72 12.63 -11.03
C HIS A 30 -12.88 13.54 -10.57
N ASN A 31 -12.80 14.11 -9.37
CA ASN A 31 -13.86 14.95 -8.82
C ASN A 31 -14.07 16.25 -9.61
N LYS A 32 -13.02 16.82 -10.24
CA LYS A 32 -13.17 17.98 -11.15
C LYS A 32 -14.12 17.68 -12.30
N ILE A 33 -14.12 16.44 -12.80
CA ILE A 33 -14.95 16.01 -13.93
C ILE A 33 -16.40 15.81 -13.49
N TYR A 34 -16.63 15.32 -12.27
CA TYR A 34 -17.97 14.93 -11.80
C TYR A 34 -18.80 16.06 -11.18
N ASP A 35 -18.19 16.98 -10.42
CA ASP A 35 -18.96 17.92 -9.59
C ASP A 35 -18.83 19.41 -9.97
N ASN A 36 -18.09 19.77 -11.04
CA ASN A 36 -17.74 21.18 -11.33
C ASN A 36 -17.26 21.93 -10.08
N LEU A 37 -16.55 21.24 -9.17
CA LEU A 37 -16.04 21.83 -7.94
C LEU A 37 -15.19 23.06 -8.30
N GLU A 38 -15.33 24.13 -7.52
CA GLU A 38 -14.65 25.39 -7.82
C GLU A 38 -13.14 25.13 -7.90
N LYS A 39 -12.55 25.48 -9.05
CA LYS A 39 -11.16 25.15 -9.39
C LYS A 39 -10.17 25.70 -8.35
N SER A 40 -10.54 26.79 -7.65
CA SER A 40 -9.82 27.46 -6.57
C SER A 40 -9.60 26.56 -5.35
N GLU A 41 -10.66 26.01 -4.72
CA GLU A 41 -10.55 25.21 -3.50
C GLU A 41 -9.76 23.91 -3.70
N LEU A 42 -9.95 23.23 -4.83
CA LEU A 42 -9.21 22.00 -5.14
C LEU A 42 -7.73 22.26 -5.46
N VAL A 43 -7.41 23.41 -6.06
CA VAL A 43 -6.02 23.83 -6.27
C VAL A 43 -5.37 24.16 -4.93
N SER A 44 -6.09 24.82 -4.02
CA SER A 44 -5.63 25.08 -2.65
C SER A 44 -5.37 23.79 -1.88
N GLN A 45 -6.27 22.79 -1.95
CA GLN A 45 -6.08 21.49 -1.29
C GLN A 45 -4.89 20.71 -1.87
N ASN A 46 -4.73 20.66 -3.19
CA ASN A 46 -3.55 20.03 -3.81
C ASN A 46 -2.25 20.73 -3.41
N THR A 47 -2.25 22.06 -3.37
CA THR A 47 -1.07 22.86 -3.00
C THR A 47 -0.74 22.68 -1.51
N LEU A 48 -1.75 22.62 -0.64
CA LEU A 48 -1.60 22.33 0.78
C LEU A 48 -0.99 20.94 0.99
N VAL A 49 -1.53 19.92 0.33
CA VAL A 49 -1.02 18.53 0.40
C VAL A 49 0.43 18.45 -0.07
N LYS A 50 0.79 19.15 -1.15
CA LYS A 50 2.16 19.18 -1.67
C LYS A 50 3.13 19.88 -0.72
N ASN A 51 2.68 20.94 -0.06
CA ASN A 51 3.52 21.75 0.83
C ASN A 51 3.61 21.19 2.27
N GLN A 52 2.68 20.33 2.69
CA GLN A 52 2.56 19.83 4.07
C GLN A 52 2.56 18.29 4.16
N LYS A 53 3.41 17.62 3.38
CA LYS A 53 3.46 16.15 3.29
C LYS A 53 3.54 15.43 4.66
N ALA A 54 4.33 15.96 5.59
CA ALA A 54 4.50 15.37 6.92
C ALA A 54 3.25 15.51 7.80
N GLU A 55 2.58 16.67 7.74
CA GLU A 55 1.35 16.93 8.47
C GLU A 55 0.19 16.10 7.93
N VAL A 56 0.07 16.01 6.60
CA VAL A 56 -0.91 15.12 5.94
C VAL A 56 -0.69 13.67 6.34
N LYS A 57 0.56 13.18 6.34
CA LYS A 57 0.88 11.82 6.81
C LYS A 57 0.43 11.61 8.26
N PHE A 58 0.80 12.52 9.16
CA PHE A 58 0.46 12.43 10.58
C PHE A 58 -1.05 12.39 10.82
N LEU A 59 -1.79 13.30 10.17
CA LEU A 59 -3.24 13.36 10.28
C LEU A 59 -3.86 12.07 9.74
N TRP A 60 -3.38 11.59 8.58
CA TRP A 60 -3.83 10.34 7.97
C TRP A 60 -3.64 9.12 8.87
N ASP A 61 -2.44 8.97 9.44
CA ASP A 61 -2.11 7.88 10.35
C ASP A 61 -2.97 7.96 11.65
N LYS A 62 -3.22 9.17 12.17
CA LYS A 62 -4.13 9.41 13.32
C LYS A 62 -5.54 8.89 13.03
N TRP A 63 -6.10 9.23 11.87
CA TRP A 63 -7.44 8.77 11.48
C TRP A 63 -7.49 7.27 11.20
N ALA A 64 -6.52 6.71 10.49
CA ALA A 64 -6.43 5.27 10.28
C ALA A 64 -6.39 4.53 11.64
N GLY A 65 -5.66 5.08 12.62
CA GLY A 65 -5.59 4.56 13.99
C GLY A 65 -6.93 4.59 14.73
N ILE A 66 -7.73 5.64 14.57
CA ILE A 66 -9.06 5.77 15.19
C ILE A 66 -9.96 4.59 14.81
N TYR A 67 -9.96 4.22 13.52
CA TYR A 67 -10.83 3.16 12.98
C TYR A 67 -10.10 1.81 12.84
N ALA A 68 -8.98 1.62 13.54
CA ALA A 68 -8.12 0.44 13.38
C ALA A 68 -8.90 -0.89 13.46
N HIS A 69 -9.85 -1.01 14.41
CA HIS A 69 -10.65 -2.22 14.55
C HIS A 69 -11.52 -2.54 13.33
N ILE A 70 -12.08 -1.52 12.67
CA ILE A 70 -12.86 -1.68 11.42
C ILE A 70 -11.93 -2.10 10.29
N TRP A 71 -10.77 -1.46 10.17
CA TRP A 71 -9.80 -1.79 9.14
C TRP A 71 -9.26 -3.22 9.28
N GLU A 72 -8.95 -3.66 10.51
CA GLU A 72 -8.52 -5.03 10.77
C GLU A 72 -9.60 -6.06 10.41
N ASN A 73 -10.87 -5.76 10.72
CA ASN A 73 -11.99 -6.61 10.31
C ASN A 73 -12.14 -6.66 8.79
N PHE A 74 -12.06 -5.51 8.12
CA PHE A 74 -12.14 -5.42 6.66
C PHE A 74 -11.02 -6.21 5.96
N LYS A 75 -9.78 -6.11 6.47
CA LYS A 75 -8.62 -6.84 5.93
C LYS A 75 -8.78 -8.36 5.95
N ARG A 76 -9.54 -8.91 6.89
CA ARG A 76 -9.83 -10.36 6.97
C ARG A 76 -10.83 -10.83 5.90
N GLY A 77 -11.62 -9.90 5.35
CA GLY A 77 -12.67 -10.18 4.39
C GLY A 77 -12.16 -10.57 2.99
N ASN A 78 -13.01 -11.29 2.24
CA ASN A 78 -12.70 -11.73 0.88
C ASN A 78 -12.58 -10.58 -0.12
N ILE A 79 -13.26 -9.45 0.13
CA ILE A 79 -13.17 -8.26 -0.71
C ILE A 79 -11.76 -7.67 -0.67
N PHE A 80 -11.15 -7.56 0.51
CA PHE A 80 -9.79 -7.07 0.63
C PHE A 80 -8.79 -7.97 -0.13
N LYS A 81 -8.91 -9.29 0.05
CA LYS A 81 -8.10 -10.28 -0.69
C LYS A 81 -8.27 -10.18 -2.21
N ARG A 82 -9.48 -9.92 -2.68
CA ARG A 82 -9.75 -9.69 -4.10
C ARG A 82 -9.02 -8.45 -4.60
N LEU A 83 -9.10 -7.33 -3.87
CA LEU A 83 -8.39 -6.09 -4.23
C LEU A 83 -6.87 -6.29 -4.25
N GLN A 84 -6.31 -7.04 -3.29
CA GLN A 84 -4.89 -7.43 -3.32
C GLN A 84 -4.54 -8.24 -4.56
N TYR A 85 -5.37 -9.22 -4.94
CA TYR A 85 -5.17 -10.00 -6.14
C TYR A 85 -5.21 -9.14 -7.41
N GLU A 86 -6.21 -8.26 -7.53
CA GLU A 86 -6.33 -7.32 -8.65
C GLU A 86 -5.14 -6.37 -8.77
N TRP A 87 -4.64 -5.87 -7.63
CA TRP A 87 -3.41 -5.08 -7.60
C TRP A 87 -2.22 -5.88 -8.09
N LYS A 88 -1.99 -7.09 -7.57
CA LYS A 88 -0.84 -7.94 -7.94
C LYS A 88 -0.85 -8.33 -9.42
N GLU A 89 -2.01 -8.68 -9.97
CA GLU A 89 -2.15 -8.99 -11.39
C GLU A 89 -1.87 -7.76 -12.27
N HIS A 90 -2.39 -6.59 -11.87
CA HIS A 90 -2.09 -5.34 -12.56
C HIS A 90 -0.61 -5.00 -12.46
N GLU A 91 -0.01 -5.12 -11.29
CA GLU A 91 1.41 -4.85 -11.07
C GLU A 91 2.27 -5.75 -11.96
N LYS A 92 2.04 -7.06 -11.95
CA LYS A 92 2.78 -8.02 -12.77
C LYS A 92 2.68 -7.71 -14.27
N ALA A 93 1.47 -7.47 -14.77
CA ALA A 93 1.24 -7.23 -16.20
C ALA A 93 1.99 -6.00 -16.72
N TYR A 94 2.13 -4.95 -15.92
CA TYR A 94 2.86 -3.74 -16.31
C TYR A 94 4.35 -3.79 -15.95
N PHE A 95 4.72 -4.50 -14.88
CA PHE A 95 6.11 -4.64 -14.46
C PHE A 95 6.93 -5.36 -15.52
N ASP A 96 6.44 -6.48 -16.06
CA ASP A 96 7.13 -7.26 -17.09
C ASP A 96 7.41 -6.38 -18.33
N LYS A 97 6.40 -5.62 -18.77
CA LYS A 97 6.52 -4.69 -19.91
C LYS A 97 7.56 -3.58 -19.66
N ILE A 98 7.51 -2.94 -18.49
CA ILE A 98 8.42 -1.83 -18.16
C ILE A 98 9.84 -2.35 -17.92
N GLN A 99 9.99 -3.60 -17.46
CA GLN A 99 11.30 -4.23 -17.26
C GLN A 99 11.98 -4.57 -18.59
N GLU A 100 11.24 -5.09 -19.57
CA GLU A 100 11.74 -5.31 -20.94
C GLU A 100 12.21 -3.99 -21.55
N GLU A 101 11.39 -2.94 -21.48
CA GLU A 101 11.74 -1.59 -21.95
C GLU A 101 12.98 -1.04 -21.21
N ASN A 102 13.06 -1.16 -19.87
CA ASN A 102 14.22 -0.70 -19.09
C ASN A 102 15.51 -1.48 -19.38
N SER A 103 15.42 -2.76 -19.74
CA SER A 103 16.60 -3.57 -20.05
C SER A 103 17.29 -3.14 -21.34
N SER A 104 16.56 -2.43 -22.21
CA SER A 104 17.05 -1.87 -23.46
C SER A 104 17.67 -0.46 -23.33
N LEU A 105 17.55 0.18 -22.15
CA LEU A 105 18.07 1.52 -21.88
C LEU A 105 19.53 1.48 -21.36
N ASN A 106 20.29 2.53 -21.66
CA ASN A 106 21.66 2.67 -21.15
C ASN A 106 21.67 2.90 -19.63
N GLY A 107 22.80 2.61 -18.97
CA GLY A 107 22.91 2.64 -17.49
C GLY A 107 22.49 3.97 -16.83
N ASN A 108 22.61 5.10 -17.55
CA ASN A 108 22.24 6.43 -17.07
C ASN A 108 20.74 6.76 -17.24
N GLU A 109 20.01 5.95 -18.00
CA GLU A 109 18.58 6.13 -18.34
C GLU A 109 17.68 5.11 -17.62
N LYS A 110 18.27 4.19 -16.86
CA LYS A 110 17.55 3.12 -16.19
C LYS A 110 16.67 3.67 -15.07
N ILE A 111 15.36 3.44 -15.18
CA ILE A 111 14.37 3.89 -14.21
C ILE A 111 14.50 3.04 -12.93
N SER A 112 14.46 3.69 -11.77
CA SER A 112 14.51 2.99 -10.48
C SER A 112 13.26 2.16 -10.24
N TYR A 113 13.39 1.06 -9.51
CA TYR A 113 12.28 0.16 -9.15
C TYR A 113 11.10 0.92 -8.51
N ILE A 114 11.40 1.84 -7.59
CA ILE A 114 10.39 2.64 -6.91
C ILE A 114 9.63 3.56 -7.87
N GLN A 115 10.30 4.10 -8.88
CA GLN A 115 9.67 4.95 -9.89
C GLN A 115 8.76 4.13 -10.80
N ILE A 116 9.19 2.92 -11.20
CA ILE A 116 8.35 1.95 -11.93
C ILE A 116 7.09 1.63 -11.12
N LYS A 117 7.24 1.29 -9.82
CA LYS A 117 6.08 1.02 -8.94
C LYS A 117 5.13 2.22 -8.85
N LYS A 118 5.65 3.45 -8.72
CA LYS A 118 4.82 4.67 -8.70
C LYS A 118 4.03 4.86 -9.99
N ASP A 119 4.63 4.56 -11.14
CA ASP A 119 3.95 4.69 -12.43
C ASP A 119 2.87 3.61 -12.62
N ILE A 120 3.15 2.37 -12.22
CA ILE A 120 2.14 1.30 -12.18
C ILE A 120 1.00 1.66 -11.23
N TRP A 121 1.33 2.17 -10.04
CA TRP A 121 0.36 2.63 -9.05
C TRP A 121 -0.53 3.74 -9.62
N ARG A 122 0.05 4.76 -10.24
CA ARG A 122 -0.69 5.85 -10.88
C ARG A 122 -1.70 5.34 -11.91
N ARG A 123 -1.30 4.36 -12.74
CA ARG A 123 -2.20 3.72 -13.72
C ARG A 123 -3.34 2.98 -13.02
N TRP A 124 -3.02 2.21 -11.99
CA TRP A 124 -4.03 1.45 -11.24
C TRP A 124 -5.02 2.39 -10.53
N ILE A 125 -4.56 3.43 -9.85
CA ILE A 125 -5.42 4.45 -9.22
C ILE A 125 -6.32 5.14 -10.26
N THR A 126 -5.80 5.42 -11.46
CA THR A 126 -6.62 5.98 -12.55
C THR A 126 -7.74 5.01 -12.97
N LYS A 127 -7.52 3.69 -12.87
CA LYS A 127 -8.56 2.69 -13.09
C LYS A 127 -9.55 2.66 -11.91
N GLN A 128 -9.05 2.61 -10.68
CA GLN A 128 -9.88 2.54 -9.47
C GLN A 128 -10.79 3.76 -9.31
N THR A 129 -10.30 4.96 -9.65
CA THR A 129 -11.12 6.19 -9.62
C THR A 129 -12.36 6.09 -10.51
N LYS A 130 -12.28 5.40 -11.65
CA LYS A 130 -13.44 5.20 -12.54
C LYS A 130 -14.44 4.18 -12.00
N LEU A 131 -14.04 3.35 -11.03
CA LEU A 131 -14.88 2.32 -10.42
C LEU A 131 -15.56 2.79 -9.14
N ILE A 132 -15.23 3.99 -8.64
CA ILE A 132 -15.77 4.55 -7.40
C ILE A 132 -17.30 4.50 -7.37
N GLU A 133 -17.97 4.94 -8.44
CA GLU A 133 -19.44 4.95 -8.49
C GLU A 133 -20.03 3.54 -8.38
N GLN A 134 -19.37 2.55 -8.99
CA GLN A 134 -19.81 1.15 -8.88
C GLN A 134 -19.62 0.64 -7.46
N TYR A 135 -18.46 0.92 -6.84
CA TYR A 135 -18.21 0.52 -5.47
C TYR A 135 -19.16 1.22 -4.48
N LYS A 136 -19.61 2.45 -4.72
CA LYS A 136 -20.63 3.12 -3.90
C LYS A 136 -21.95 2.35 -3.87
N GLU A 137 -22.26 1.60 -4.92
CA GLU A 137 -23.48 0.79 -5.00
C GLU A 137 -23.36 -0.57 -4.30
N GLU A 138 -22.13 -1.06 -4.13
CA GLU A 138 -21.83 -2.36 -3.52
C GLU A 138 -22.21 -2.45 -2.04
N GLN A 139 -22.80 -3.57 -1.65
CA GLN A 139 -23.25 -3.79 -0.27
C GLN A 139 -22.10 -3.78 0.74
N TRP A 140 -20.96 -4.40 0.39
CA TRP A 140 -19.81 -4.45 1.29
C TRP A 140 -19.26 -3.05 1.60
N PHE A 141 -19.36 -2.12 0.63
CA PHE A 141 -18.85 -0.77 0.81
C PHE A 141 -19.83 0.08 1.62
N LYS A 142 -21.14 -0.07 1.39
CA LYS A 142 -22.19 0.56 2.21
C LYS A 142 -22.07 0.15 3.67
N SER A 143 -21.92 -1.15 3.95
CA SER A 143 -21.71 -1.63 5.33
C SER A 143 -20.44 -1.07 5.96
N LEU A 144 -19.34 -0.98 5.21
CA LEU A 144 -18.10 -0.40 5.69
C LEU A 144 -18.26 1.09 6.05
N LEU A 145 -18.99 1.86 5.22
CA LEU A 145 -19.27 3.27 5.51
C LEU A 145 -20.14 3.43 6.76
N GLU A 146 -21.14 2.57 6.95
CA GLU A 146 -22.00 2.55 8.13
C GLU A 146 -21.22 2.27 9.41
N ASP A 147 -20.32 1.28 9.41
CA ASP A 147 -19.44 0.98 10.55
C ASP A 147 -18.56 2.17 10.94
N LEU A 148 -18.00 2.86 9.92
CA LEU A 148 -17.16 4.04 10.14
C LEU A 148 -17.96 5.23 10.66
N ASP A 149 -19.16 5.48 10.14
CA ASP A 149 -20.01 6.60 10.58
C ASP A 149 -20.52 6.37 12.01
N ASN A 150 -20.93 5.14 12.35
CA ASN A 150 -21.30 4.76 13.71
C ASN A 150 -20.16 4.99 14.71
N THR A 151 -18.93 4.62 14.34
CA THR A 151 -17.75 4.87 15.17
C THR A 151 -17.44 6.36 15.28
N SER A 152 -17.59 7.12 14.19
CA SER A 152 -17.41 8.58 14.19
C SER A 152 -18.39 9.26 15.14
N TYR A 153 -19.65 8.84 15.14
CA TYR A 153 -20.68 9.35 16.04
C TYR A 153 -20.33 9.14 17.52
N GLU A 154 -19.88 7.93 17.88
CA GLU A 154 -19.43 7.60 19.24
C GLU A 154 -18.20 8.42 19.69
N LEU A 155 -17.35 8.84 18.75
CA LEU A 155 -16.16 9.66 19.03
C LEU A 155 -16.46 11.16 19.07
N LYS A 156 -17.37 11.65 18.24
CA LYS A 156 -17.88 13.04 18.29
C LYS A 156 -18.57 13.31 19.63
N LYS A 157 -19.21 12.30 20.23
CA LYS A 157 -19.75 12.35 21.60
C LYS A 157 -18.67 12.47 22.69
N LYS A 158 -17.39 12.20 22.35
CA LYS A 158 -16.22 12.22 23.26
C LYS A 158 -15.23 13.37 22.94
N ASP A 159 -15.66 14.40 22.20
CA ASP A 159 -14.89 15.63 21.90
C ASP A 159 -13.55 15.44 21.16
N MET A 160 -13.46 14.49 20.21
CA MET A 160 -12.31 14.38 19.30
C MET A 160 -12.68 14.85 17.88
N LYS A 161 -12.06 15.94 17.39
CA LYS A 161 -12.23 16.43 16.00
C LYS A 161 -11.33 15.66 15.01
N ASP A 162 -11.83 15.49 13.79
CA ASP A 162 -11.14 14.84 12.65
C ASP A 162 -10.52 15.94 11.77
N ASP A 163 -9.19 16.08 11.81
CA ASP A 163 -8.47 17.26 11.30
C ASP A 163 -7.90 17.07 9.87
N ILE A 164 -8.01 15.89 9.24
CA ILE A 164 -7.37 15.60 7.93
C ILE A 164 -7.91 16.48 6.79
N PHE A 165 -9.21 16.74 6.80
CA PHE A 165 -9.84 17.68 5.88
C PHE A 165 -10.38 18.81 6.74
N PRO A 166 -9.63 19.90 6.93
CA PRO A 166 -10.17 21.05 7.64
C PRO A 166 -11.40 21.52 6.85
N LEU A 167 -12.58 21.33 7.44
CA LEU A 167 -13.74 22.13 7.08
C LEU A 167 -13.38 23.56 7.45
N ASN A 168 -13.28 24.46 6.47
CA ASN A 168 -13.39 25.88 6.77
C ASN A 168 -14.80 26.11 7.34
N THR A 169 -14.91 26.05 8.66
CA THR A 169 -16.13 26.40 9.39
C THR A 169 -16.38 27.92 9.38
N GLU A 170 -15.52 28.71 8.76
CA GLU A 170 -15.68 30.18 8.69
C GLU A 170 -16.77 30.62 7.70
N ASP A 171 -17.27 29.73 6.82
CA ASP A 171 -18.39 30.01 5.90
C ASP A 171 -19.76 29.51 6.44
N LEU A 172 -19.90 29.32 7.76
CA LEU A 172 -21.06 28.69 8.41
C LEU A 172 -22.38 29.50 8.42
N ASP A 173 -22.43 30.71 7.85
CA ASP A 173 -23.54 31.65 8.08
C ASP A 173 -24.60 31.78 6.97
N HIS A 174 -24.59 30.92 5.94
CA HIS A 174 -25.63 30.97 4.89
C HIS A 174 -26.46 29.68 4.76
N LYS A 175 -27.58 29.70 5.49
CA LYS A 175 -28.71 28.77 5.63
C LYS A 175 -29.33 28.17 4.34
N LYS A 176 -28.79 28.44 3.16
CA LYS A 176 -29.28 27.96 1.85
C LYS A 176 -28.42 26.85 1.24
N ASN A 177 -27.26 26.52 1.83
CA ASN A 177 -26.27 25.59 1.26
C ASN A 177 -26.10 24.24 2.00
N ASN A 178 -26.86 23.98 3.07
CA ASN A 178 -26.64 22.80 3.92
C ASN A 178 -26.72 21.46 3.18
N GLU A 179 -27.65 21.28 2.24
CA GLU A 179 -27.78 20.01 1.50
C GLU A 179 -26.62 19.79 0.52
N LYS A 180 -26.18 20.85 -0.16
CA LYS A 180 -25.04 20.81 -1.08
C LYS A 180 -23.73 20.56 -0.32
N LEU A 181 -23.57 21.20 0.84
CA LEU A 181 -22.45 20.99 1.75
C LEU A 181 -22.43 19.57 2.30
N TYR A 182 -23.58 19.06 2.77
CA TYR A 182 -23.69 17.70 3.27
C TYR A 182 -23.32 16.65 2.21
N LYS A 183 -23.84 16.80 0.98
CA LYS A 183 -23.47 15.92 -0.14
C LYS A 183 -21.97 15.98 -0.43
N ARG A 184 -21.36 17.18 -0.36
CA ARG A 184 -19.91 17.37 -0.54
C ARG A 184 -19.11 16.68 0.57
N ASP A 185 -19.50 16.83 1.83
CA ASP A 185 -18.80 16.23 2.97
C ASP A 185 -18.88 14.71 2.91
N GLN A 186 -20.04 14.16 2.59
CA GLN A 186 -20.22 12.73 2.33
C GLN A 186 -19.32 12.25 1.20
N HIS A 187 -19.23 13.01 0.10
CA HIS A 187 -18.39 12.67 -1.02
C HIS A 187 -16.90 12.64 -0.65
N ILE A 188 -16.41 13.66 0.07
CA ILE A 188 -15.03 13.73 0.57
C ILE A 188 -14.73 12.55 1.51
N PHE A 189 -15.67 12.23 2.40
CA PHE A 189 -15.53 11.09 3.31
C PHE A 189 -15.41 9.77 2.56
N ILE A 190 -16.25 9.53 1.55
CA ILE A 190 -16.18 8.35 0.69
C ILE A 190 -14.80 8.25 0.01
N MET A 191 -14.26 9.36 -0.50
CA MET A 191 -12.93 9.36 -1.10
C MET A 191 -11.83 9.04 -0.10
N LYS A 192 -11.93 9.59 1.12
CA LYS A 192 -11.00 9.29 2.22
C LYS A 192 -10.97 7.79 2.52
N VAL A 193 -12.14 7.17 2.60
CA VAL A 193 -12.30 5.72 2.82
C VAL A 193 -11.70 4.91 1.67
N PHE A 194 -11.98 5.28 0.41
CA PHE A 194 -11.37 4.59 -0.73
C PHE A 194 -9.86 4.68 -0.73
N ILE A 195 -9.30 5.88 -0.57
CA ILE A 195 -7.86 6.08 -0.54
C ILE A 195 -7.24 5.22 0.57
N GLN A 196 -7.88 5.14 1.74
CA GLN A 196 -7.41 4.29 2.83
C GLN A 196 -7.40 2.81 2.45
N ILE A 197 -8.46 2.31 1.82
CA ILE A 197 -8.53 0.93 1.34
C ILE A 197 -7.37 0.64 0.38
N LEU A 198 -7.16 1.52 -0.60
CA LEU A 198 -6.10 1.37 -1.60
C LEU A 198 -4.71 1.40 -0.93
N MET A 199 -4.47 2.34 -0.01
CA MET A 199 -3.21 2.44 0.74
C MET A 199 -2.94 1.17 1.56
N MET A 200 -3.95 0.59 2.21
CA MET A 200 -3.80 -0.68 2.93
C MET A 200 -3.49 -1.85 1.97
N VAL A 201 -4.14 -1.90 0.81
CA VAL A 201 -3.89 -2.96 -0.19
C VAL A 201 -2.42 -2.97 -0.62
N ILE A 202 -1.86 -1.81 -1.00
CA ILE A 202 -0.46 -1.74 -1.43
C ILE A 202 0.51 -1.99 -0.27
N GLU A 203 0.21 -1.49 0.93
CA GLU A 203 1.04 -1.72 2.12
C GLU A 203 1.15 -3.20 2.47
N GLU A 204 0.02 -3.92 2.52
CA GLU A 204 0.01 -5.37 2.78
C GLU A 204 0.69 -6.16 1.65
N CYS A 205 0.50 -5.76 0.39
CA CYS A 205 1.20 -6.42 -0.73
C CYS A 205 2.72 -6.25 -0.67
N ILE A 206 3.21 -5.07 -0.28
CA ILE A 206 4.65 -4.81 -0.11
C ILE A 206 5.21 -5.62 1.07
N LYS A 207 4.48 -5.68 2.19
CA LYS A 207 4.84 -6.52 3.34
C LYS A 207 4.95 -7.99 2.94
N GLU A 208 3.96 -8.52 2.23
CA GLU A 208 3.98 -9.91 1.72
C GLU A 208 5.12 -10.18 0.74
N GLU A 209 5.44 -9.25 -0.17
CA GLU A 209 6.59 -9.39 -1.07
C GLU A 209 7.92 -9.45 -0.31
N SER A 210 8.06 -8.67 0.77
CA SER A 210 9.26 -8.67 1.59
C SER A 210 9.43 -10.01 2.33
N SER A 211 8.36 -10.51 2.96
CA SER A 211 8.39 -11.78 3.70
C SER A 211 8.64 -12.98 2.79
N GLY A 212 7.96 -13.05 1.63
CA GLY A 212 8.15 -14.16 0.68
C GLY A 212 9.54 -14.18 0.02
N LYS A 213 10.20 -13.03 -0.13
CA LYS A 213 11.61 -12.98 -0.58
C LYS A 213 12.58 -13.42 0.52
N ALA A 214 12.28 -13.12 1.79
CA ALA A 214 13.06 -13.60 2.92
C ALA A 214 13.03 -15.14 3.00
N GLU A 215 11.85 -15.75 2.89
CA GLU A 215 11.68 -17.20 2.90
C GLU A 215 12.50 -17.90 1.81
N LYS A 216 12.43 -17.43 0.55
CA LYS A 216 13.22 -17.98 -0.56
C LYS A 216 14.74 -17.90 -0.35
N VAL A 217 15.24 -16.85 0.32
CA VAL A 217 16.66 -16.74 0.66
C VAL A 217 17.02 -17.74 1.76
N LEU A 218 16.10 -17.97 2.70
CA LEU A 218 16.24 -18.87 3.83
C LEU A 218 16.34 -20.32 3.33
N ASP A 219 15.46 -20.71 2.41
CA ASP A 219 15.51 -22.01 1.72
C ASP A 219 16.84 -22.24 1.00
N LYS A 220 17.33 -21.24 0.24
CA LYS A 220 18.64 -21.34 -0.43
C LYS A 220 19.80 -21.50 0.55
N LEU A 221 19.74 -20.86 1.72
CA LEU A 221 20.77 -21.00 2.75
C LEU A 221 20.72 -22.39 3.41
N ILE A 222 19.52 -22.89 3.70
CA ILE A 222 19.29 -24.25 4.21
C ILE A 222 19.84 -25.27 3.20
N ASP A 223 19.55 -25.11 1.91
CA ASP A 223 20.06 -25.98 0.84
C ASP A 223 21.60 -25.97 0.78
N LYS A 224 22.23 -24.80 0.89
CA LYS A 224 23.70 -24.68 0.93
C LYS A 224 24.28 -25.40 2.14
N LEU A 225 23.71 -25.18 3.32
CA LEU A 225 24.14 -25.84 4.57
C LEU A 225 23.99 -27.36 4.50
N ASN A 226 22.89 -27.84 3.92
CA ASN A 226 22.65 -29.27 3.73
C ASN A 226 23.64 -29.89 2.74
N LYS A 227 23.96 -29.19 1.64
CA LYS A 227 25.01 -29.60 0.70
C LYS A 227 26.39 -29.66 1.37
N GLU A 228 26.78 -28.63 2.13
CA GLU A 228 28.04 -28.63 2.87
C GLU A 228 28.14 -29.76 3.92
N LYS A 229 27.06 -30.02 4.66
CA LYS A 229 26.99 -31.16 5.60
C LYS A 229 27.16 -32.49 4.86
N SER A 230 26.50 -32.68 3.73
CA SER A 230 26.61 -33.91 2.93
C SER A 230 28.03 -34.13 2.41
N LEU A 231 28.73 -33.07 2.01
CA LEU A 231 30.12 -33.11 1.56
C LEU A 231 31.08 -33.48 2.70
N LYS A 232 30.87 -32.90 3.90
CA LYS A 232 31.64 -33.23 5.11
C LYS A 232 31.44 -34.67 5.59
N ILE A 233 30.24 -35.22 5.44
CA ILE A 233 29.95 -36.62 5.78
C ILE A 233 30.63 -37.55 4.76
N LYS A 234 30.54 -37.25 3.47
CA LYS A 234 31.25 -38.00 2.42
C LYS A 234 32.77 -37.97 2.61
N SER A 235 33.35 -36.81 2.89
CA SER A 235 34.80 -36.70 3.10
C SER A 235 35.27 -37.52 4.31
N LYS A 236 34.51 -37.51 5.42
CA LYS A 236 34.81 -38.34 6.60
C LYS A 236 34.71 -39.83 6.29
N SER A 237 33.69 -40.26 5.53
CA SER A 237 33.54 -41.66 5.16
C SER A 237 34.69 -42.17 4.28
N ILE A 238 35.17 -41.34 3.34
CA ILE A 238 36.31 -41.66 2.47
C ILE A 238 37.61 -41.72 3.29
N GLN A 239 37.81 -40.78 4.22
CA GLN A 239 38.96 -40.82 5.13
C GLN A 239 38.98 -42.08 6.00
N GLN A 240 37.83 -42.49 6.55
CA GLN A 240 37.73 -43.73 7.34
C GLN A 240 38.00 -44.99 6.50
N GLN A 241 37.48 -45.06 5.28
CA GLN A 241 37.76 -46.18 4.38
C GLN A 241 39.25 -46.27 4.00
N ASN A 242 39.90 -45.12 3.77
CA ASN A 242 41.32 -45.08 3.43
C ASN A 242 42.22 -45.46 4.62
N MET A 243 41.85 -45.08 5.86
CA MET A 243 42.57 -45.50 7.07
C MET A 243 42.46 -47.01 7.31
N ASN A 244 41.27 -47.58 7.13
CA ASN A 244 41.05 -49.02 7.28
C ASN A 244 41.79 -49.84 6.21
N HIS A 245 41.97 -49.31 5.00
CA HIS A 245 42.76 -49.96 3.95
C HIS A 245 44.27 -49.94 4.20
N MET A 246 44.80 -48.91 4.88
CA MET A 246 46.21 -48.84 5.26
C MET A 246 46.54 -49.85 6.37
N GLU A 247 45.69 -49.99 7.39
CA GLU A 247 45.87 -50.96 8.47
C GLU A 247 45.83 -52.43 7.99
N TYR A 248 45.10 -52.72 6.91
CA TYR A 248 45.00 -54.07 6.35
C TYR A 248 46.20 -54.47 5.48
N ASN A 249 46.96 -53.49 4.96
CA ASN A 249 48.16 -53.74 4.14
C ASN A 249 49.45 -53.79 4.97
N GLU A 250 49.39 -53.49 6.27
CA GLU A 250 50.52 -53.55 7.21
C GLU A 250 50.52 -54.82 8.09
N MET A 251 49.54 -55.74 7.92
CA MET A 251 49.53 -57.09 8.51
C MET A 251 49.96 -58.15 7.48
#